data_AF-A0A2P2MYL5-F1
#
_entry.id   AF-A0A2P2MYL5-F1
#
_cell.length_a   1.000
_cell.length_b   1.000
_cell.length_c   1.000
_cell.angle_alpha   90.00
_cell.angle_beta   90.00
_cell.angle_gamma   90.00
#
_symmetry.space_group_name_H-M   'P 1'
#
loop_
_entity.id
_entity.type
_entity.pdbx_description
1 polymer ?
#
loop_
_entity_poly.entity_id
_entity_poly.type
_entity_poly.pdbx_seq_one_letter_code
_entity_poly.pdbx_strand_id
1 'polypeptide(L)' 'MGIPAFYRFLVERYPRMVADVVEATHTADASLPNPNGVEFDNLYLDMNCIVHPCFHPEGLVKLIPTTTTSTLGPFF' A
#
# COMPACT_ATOMS: atom_id res chain seq x y z
N MET A 1 6.97 2.28 21.95
CA MET A 1 7.67 1.53 20.88
C MET A 1 7.09 2.02 19.56
N GLY A 2 7.90 2.57 18.65
CA GLY A 2 7.40 3.04 17.35
C GLY A 2 7.17 1.88 16.37
N ILE A 3 6.44 2.15 15.28
CA ILE A 3 6.14 1.17 14.21
C ILE A 3 7.42 0.43 13.74
N PRO A 4 8.56 1.10 13.46
CA PRO A 4 9.77 0.40 13.00
C PRO A 4 10.34 -0.60 14.01
N ALA A 5 10.31 -0.26 15.30
CA ALA A 5 10.84 -1.13 16.36
C ALA A 5 9.95 -2.37 16.56
N PHE A 6 8.63 -2.19 16.48
CA PHE A 6 7.68 -3.29 16.59
C PHE A 6 7.73 -4.21 15.36
N TYR A 7 7.80 -3.65 14.16
CA TYR A 7 7.95 -4.43 12.93
C TYR A 7 9.24 -5.27 12.95
N ARG A 8 10.38 -4.66 13.32
CA ARG A 8 11.66 -5.39 13.45
C ARG A 8 11.54 -6.57 14.41
N PHE A 9 10.93 -6.36 15.57
CA PHE A 9 10.71 -7.43 16.55
C PHE A 9 9.88 -8.59 15.97
N LEU A 10 8.83 -8.31 15.19
CA LEU A 10 8.00 -9.36 14.56
C LEU A 10 8.79 -10.17 13.52
N VAL A 11 9.56 -9.49 12.66
CA VAL A 11 10.38 -10.15 11.63
C VAL A 11 11.46 -11.04 12.26
N GLU A 12 12.14 -10.54 13.30
CA GLU A 12 13.15 -11.32 14.04
C GLU A 12 12.53 -12.54 14.74
N ARG A 13 11.34 -12.39 15.33
CA ARG A 13 10.68 -13.46 16.09
C ARG A 13 9.98 -14.49 15.22
N TYR A 14 9.41 -14.07 14.08
CA TYR A 14 8.62 -14.89 13.17
C TYR A 14 9.07 -14.67 11.72
N PRO A 15 10.21 -15.26 11.29
CA PRO A 15 10.82 -14.95 9.99
C PRO A 15 9.97 -15.29 8.77
N ARG A 16 8.95 -16.15 8.91
CA ARG A 16 8.03 -16.56 7.84
C ARG A 16 6.76 -15.70 7.75
N MET A 17 6.62 -14.68 8.60
CA MET A 17 5.42 -13.83 8.65
C MET A 17 5.37 -12.82 7.50
N VAL A 18 6.53 -12.43 6.96
CA VAL A 18 6.64 -11.47 5.87
C VAL A 18 6.90 -12.21 4.57
N ALA A 19 6.18 -11.83 3.53
CA ALA A 19 6.36 -12.30 2.16
C ALA A 19 6.32 -11.09 1.23
N ASP A 20 7.14 -11.13 0.17
CA ASP A 20 7.10 -10.12 -0.87
C ASP A 20 5.86 -10.29 -1.73
N VAL A 21 5.21 -9.18 -2.06
CA VAL A 21 4.01 -9.17 -2.92
C VAL A 21 4.46 -9.24 -4.39
N VAL A 22 3.90 -10.19 -5.13
CA VAL A 22 4.10 -10.31 -6.58
C VAL A 22 3.06 -9.46 -7.30
N GLU A 23 3.51 -8.47 -8.07
CA GLU A 23 2.65 -7.59 -8.86
C GLU A 23 2.54 -8.05 -10.32
N ALA A 24 1.36 -7.91 -10.91
CA ALA A 24 1.14 -8.22 -12.32
C ALA A 24 1.71 -7.11 -13.22
N THR A 25 2.48 -7.48 -14.25
CA THR A 25 3.11 -6.53 -15.15
C THR A 25 2.14 -6.05 -16.24
N HIS A 26 1.88 -4.74 -16.26
CA HIS A 26 1.39 -3.92 -17.38
C HIS A 26 -0.09 -3.92 -17.82
N THR A 27 -0.93 -4.87 -17.45
CA THR A 27 -2.41 -4.73 -17.55
C THR A 27 -3.03 -5.78 -16.67
N ALA A 28 -3.24 -5.44 -15.39
CA ALA A 28 -3.80 -6.35 -14.41
C ALA A 28 -5.29 -6.54 -14.67
N ASP A 29 -5.65 -7.53 -15.47
CA ASP A 29 -6.98 -8.10 -15.42
C ASP A 29 -7.14 -8.78 -14.06
N ALA A 30 -7.80 -8.09 -13.12
CA ALA A 30 -8.03 -8.56 -11.76
C ALA A 30 -8.99 -9.75 -11.69
N SER A 31 -9.60 -10.17 -12.82
CA SER A 31 -10.37 -11.40 -12.89
C SER A 31 -9.52 -12.65 -13.06
N LEU A 32 -8.24 -12.50 -13.41
CA LEU A 32 -7.29 -13.60 -13.46
C LEU A 32 -6.87 -14.02 -12.04
N PRO A 33 -6.43 -15.28 -11.86
CA PRO A 33 -5.94 -15.76 -10.57
C PRO A 33 -4.80 -14.87 -10.02
N ASN A 34 -4.83 -14.63 -8.71
CA ASN A 34 -3.84 -13.81 -8.03
C ASN A 34 -2.42 -14.42 -8.20
N PRO A 35 -1.42 -13.67 -8.71
CA PRO A 35 -0.05 -14.17 -8.87
C PRO A 35 0.63 -14.59 -7.56
N ASN A 36 0.10 -14.17 -6.41
CA ASN A 36 0.57 -14.58 -5.10
C ASN A 36 0.09 -16.00 -4.70
N GLY A 37 -0.76 -16.64 -5.52
CA GLY A 37 -1.26 -18.01 -5.30
C GLY A 37 -2.29 -18.13 -4.17
N VAL A 38 -2.75 -16.99 -3.63
CA VAL A 38 -3.74 -16.90 -2.55
C VAL A 38 -4.80 -15.89 -2.95
N GLU A 39 -6.05 -16.30 -2.90
CA GLU A 39 -7.21 -15.43 -3.13
C GLU A 39 -7.71 -14.82 -1.83
N PHE A 40 -8.25 -13.61 -1.92
CA PHE A 40 -8.81 -12.87 -0.79
C PHE A 40 -10.24 -12.44 -1.10
N ASP A 41 -11.19 -12.76 -0.22
CA ASP A 41 -12.59 -12.39 -0.40
C ASP A 41 -12.87 -10.93 0.02
N ASN A 42 -12.17 -10.47 1.06
CA ASN A 42 -12.42 -9.18 1.69
C ASN A 42 -11.13 -8.35 1.77
N LEU A 43 -11.17 -7.12 1.26
CA LEU A 43 -10.09 -6.14 1.36
C LEU A 43 -10.53 -4.99 2.28
N TYR A 44 -9.82 -4.80 3.39
CA TYR A 44 -10.05 -3.70 4.33
C TYR A 44 -9.01 -2.61 4.13
N LEU A 45 -9.46 -1.36 3.98
CA LEU A 45 -8.60 -0.21 3.73
C LEU A 45 -8.64 0.75 4.92
N ASP A 46 -7.48 0.98 5.54
CA ASP A 46 -7.32 2.14 6.44
C ASP A 46 -7.02 3.38 5.58
N MET A 47 -8.07 4.15 5.33
CA MET A 47 -7.98 5.37 4.52
C MET A 47 -7.01 6.40 5.09
N ASN A 48 -6.79 6.43 6.41
CA ASN A 48 -5.86 7.38 7.01
C ASN A 48 -4.41 7.05 6.60
N CYS A 49 -4.08 5.76 6.54
CA CYS A 49 -2.76 5.28 6.12
C CYS A 49 -2.49 5.52 4.62
N ILE A 50 -3.53 5.67 3.79
CA ILE A 50 -3.39 6.01 2.36
C ILE A 50 -3.30 7.53 2.16
N VAL A 51 -4.20 8.28 2.81
CA VAL A 51 -4.31 9.73 2.61
C VAL A 51 -3.07 10.46 3.13
N HIS A 52 -2.53 10.08 4.29
CA HIS A 52 -1.40 10.80 4.89
C HIS A 52 -0.14 10.82 3.99
N PRO A 53 0.34 9.69 3.42
CA PRO A 53 1.42 9.70 2.42
C PRO A 53 1.11 10.48 1.14
N CYS A 54 -0.15 10.50 0.68
CA CYS A 54 -0.52 11.26 -0.52
C CYS A 54 -0.36 12.78 -0.36
N PHE A 55 -0.46 13.31 0.87
CA PHE A 55 -0.23 14.73 1.16
C PHE A 55 1.22 15.06 1.54
N HIS A 56 2.00 14.05 1.92
CA HIS A 56 3.41 14.19 2.31
C HIS A 56 4.27 13.12 1.62
N PRO A 57 4.43 13.17 0.28
CA PRO A 57 5.20 12.18 -0.44
C PRO A 57 6.69 12.28 -0.07
N GLU A 58 7.19 11.32 0.69
CA GLU A 58 8.59 11.23 1.05
C GLU A 58 9.44 10.70 -0.13
N GLY A 59 10.37 11.52 -0.62
CA GLY A 59 11.32 11.13 -1.67
C GLY A 59 10.90 11.42 -3.12
N LEU A 60 9.70 11.98 -3.37
CA LEU A 60 9.27 12.42 -4.69
C LEU A 60 9.17 13.95 -4.77
N VAL A 61 10.20 14.60 -5.32
CA VAL A 61 10.01 15.96 -5.85
C VAL A 61 9.22 15.84 -7.16
N LYS A 62 7.88 15.84 -7.08
CA LYS A 62 6.99 16.46 -8.06
C LYS A 62 5.54 16.36 -7.59
N LEU A 63 4.98 17.54 -7.29
CA LEU A 63 3.56 17.82 -7.05
C LEU A 63 3.06 17.39 -5.66
N ILE A 64 3.39 18.18 -4.63
CA ILE A 64 2.53 18.24 -3.44
C ILE A 64 1.14 18.67 -3.96
N PRO A 65 0.07 17.90 -3.70
CA PRO A 65 -1.27 18.32 -4.06
C PRO A 65 -1.58 19.62 -3.32
N THR A 66 -1.61 20.76 -4.01
CA THR A 66 -1.95 22.07 -3.41
C THR A 66 -3.46 22.25 -3.24
N THR A 67 -4.26 21.36 -3.83
CA THR A 67 -5.73 21.38 -3.77
C THR A 67 -6.30 19.97 -3.63
N THR A 68 -7.38 19.83 -2.86
CA THR A 68 -8.08 18.55 -2.60
C THR A 68 -8.42 17.79 -3.89
N THR A 69 -8.76 18.49 -4.96
CA THR A 69 -9.08 17.93 -6.29
C THR A 69 -7.89 17.20 -6.94
N SER A 70 -6.66 17.65 -6.66
CA SER A 70 -5.44 17.01 -7.21
C SER A 70 -5.07 15.70 -6.51
N THR A 71 -5.53 15.49 -5.27
CA THR A 71 -5.31 14.24 -4.51
C THR A 71 -6.40 13.20 -4.75
N LEU A 72 -7.66 13.64 -4.92
CA LEU A 72 -8.82 12.75 -5.00
C LEU A 72 -9.28 12.42 -6.43
N GLY A 73 -8.73 13.11 -7.45
CA GLY A 73 -9.15 12.94 -8.83
C GLY A 73 -10.58 13.45 -9.11
N PRO A 74 -11.09 13.32 -10.34
CA PRO A 74 -12.39 13.87 -10.76
C PRO A 74 -13.62 13.05 -10.30
N PHE A 75 -13.44 12.10 -9.37
CA PHE A 75 -14.49 11.17 -8.94
C PHE A 75 -15.02 11.46 -7.53
N PHE A 76 -14.69 12.63 -6.97
CA PHE A 76 -15.41 13.28 -5.87
C PHE A 76 -15.87 14.67 -6.30
#